data_AF-A0A954RBP2-F1
#
_entry.id   AF-A0A954RBP2-F1
#
_cell.length_a   1.000
_cell.length_b   1.000
_cell.length_c   1.000
_cell.angle_alpha   90.00
_cell.angle_beta   90.00
_cell.angle_gamma   90.00
#
_symmetry.space_group_name_H-M   'P 1'
#
loop_
_entity.id
_entity.type
_entity.pdbx_description
1 polymer ?
#
loop_
_entity_poly.entity_id
_entity_poly.type
_entity_poly.pdbx_seq_one_letter_code
_entity_poly.pdbx_strand_id
1 'polypeptide(L)'
;AMCENIGWNMGRLLKKLDELKLAEDTIIVYLSDNGPNSWRWNGEMKGRKGSVDEGGVRSPLFVRWPKRISPGRMVEPIASHIDLLPTLVDLCDIDVSNSPRQPKPMDGVSLKPLLLGEDVNWPDRAIFSTWGNKYSIRTQRYRADAATLFDMQSDPAQRENLAQRQPDLHRALLARLNDWRKEMAADKPGDRAYPVGHPARGFTVLPAQDSEFQGKGLRFSAGPPNASWLTGWTAADAHVDWDIEVLTAGDYTVTVKYACADEAVGTKLAVTRGSRSVSAEIKEAFDPPLFPAPDRVKRIESYDKPFQRLSLGRLRLEAGRAPLVLTTPKLNGELGIEIRQVELRRVEP
;
A
#
# COMPACT_ATOMS: atom_id res chain seq x y z
N ALA A 1 11.71 -5.97 -22.21
CA ALA A 1 10.93 -4.71 -22.13
C ALA A 1 10.54 -4.32 -20.70
N MET A 2 9.39 -4.71 -20.11
CA MET A 2 9.01 -4.20 -18.77
C MET A 2 9.92 -4.68 -17.63
N CYS A 3 10.23 -5.98 -17.57
CA CYS A 3 11.17 -6.51 -16.56
C CYS A 3 12.58 -5.92 -16.74
N GLU A 4 13.01 -5.75 -17.99
CA GLU A 4 14.28 -5.12 -18.34
C GLU A 4 14.33 -3.64 -17.92
N ASN A 5 13.24 -2.90 -18.08
CA ASN A 5 13.13 -1.52 -17.59
C ASN A 5 13.29 -1.46 -16.06
N ILE A 6 12.73 -2.41 -15.31
CA ILE A 6 12.97 -2.50 -13.86
C ILE A 6 14.46 -2.72 -13.61
N GLY A 7 15.09 -3.66 -14.33
CA GLY A 7 16.54 -3.90 -14.24
C GLY A 7 17.39 -2.64 -14.52
N TRP A 8 17.08 -1.87 -15.55
CA TRP A 8 17.77 -0.61 -15.85
C TRP A 8 17.60 0.43 -14.74
N ASN A 9 16.39 0.55 -14.17
CA ASN A 9 16.17 1.49 -13.06
C ASN A 9 16.89 1.07 -11.78
N MET A 10 16.98 -0.24 -11.50
CA MET A 10 17.84 -0.75 -10.43
C MET A 10 19.32 -0.43 -10.69
N GLY A 11 19.79 -0.60 -11.92
CA GLY A 11 21.16 -0.21 -12.31
C GLY A 11 21.44 1.28 -12.10
N ARG A 12 20.48 2.16 -12.42
CA ARG A 12 20.59 3.61 -12.17
C ARG A 12 20.68 3.93 -10.67
N LEU A 13 19.88 3.27 -9.84
CA LEU A 13 19.94 3.43 -8.38
C LEU A 13 21.31 2.99 -7.84
N LEU A 14 21.77 1.80 -8.20
CA LEU A 14 23.05 1.25 -7.75
C LEU A 14 24.21 2.15 -8.16
N LYS A 15 24.26 2.57 -9.43
CA LYS A 15 25.26 3.53 -9.91
C LYS A 15 25.27 4.81 -9.08
N LYS A 16 24.09 5.33 -8.71
CA LYS A 16 24.01 6.55 -7.91
C LYS A 16 24.53 6.35 -6.49
N LEU A 17 24.27 5.19 -5.87
CA LEU A 17 24.82 4.85 -4.57
C LEU A 17 26.35 4.74 -4.62
N ASP A 18 26.91 4.17 -5.70
CA ASP A 18 28.36 4.08 -5.90
C ASP A 18 28.99 5.48 -6.09
N GLU A 19 28.41 6.33 -6.95
CA GLU A 19 28.85 7.72 -7.15
C GLU A 19 28.88 8.53 -5.84
N LEU A 20 27.88 8.32 -4.99
CA LEU A 20 27.76 8.98 -3.69
C LEU A 20 28.59 8.30 -2.59
N LYS A 21 29.26 7.18 -2.90
CA LYS A 21 30.03 6.36 -1.94
C LYS A 21 29.19 5.85 -0.76
N LEU A 22 27.91 5.56 -1.01
CA LEU A 22 26.95 5.05 -0.03
C LEU A 22 26.69 3.54 -0.17
N ALA A 23 27.11 2.93 -1.28
CA ALA A 23 26.70 1.57 -1.64
C ALA A 23 27.13 0.48 -0.67
N GLU A 24 28.25 0.66 0.04
CA GLU A 24 28.78 -0.31 1.01
C GLU A 24 27.88 -0.44 2.24
N ASP A 25 27.37 0.70 2.75
CA ASP A 25 26.59 0.77 3.98
C ASP A 25 25.11 1.10 3.74
N THR A 26 24.59 0.65 2.60
CA THR A 26 23.17 0.75 2.26
C THR A 26 22.58 -0.66 2.16
N ILE A 27 21.51 -0.92 2.91
CA ILE A 27 20.69 -2.11 2.75
C ILE A 27 19.72 -1.88 1.59
N ILE A 28 19.78 -2.74 0.57
CA ILE A 28 18.86 -2.73 -0.57
C ILE A 28 18.03 -4.01 -0.51
N VAL A 29 16.71 -3.84 -0.45
CA VAL A 29 15.74 -4.93 -0.54
C VAL A 29 15.01 -4.81 -1.88
N TYR A 30 15.09 -5.86 -2.70
CA TYR A 30 14.26 -6.02 -3.89
C TYR A 30 13.22 -7.11 -3.61
N LEU A 31 11.95 -6.81 -3.82
CA LEU A 31 10.85 -7.76 -3.65
C LEU A 31 9.74 -7.56 -4.69
N SER A 32 8.94 -8.60 -4.90
CA SER A 32 7.63 -8.52 -5.57
C SER A 32 6.51 -8.71 -4.55
N ASP A 33 5.44 -7.91 -4.66
CA ASP A 33 4.31 -7.90 -3.72
C ASP A 33 3.49 -9.21 -3.76
N ASN A 34 3.36 -9.80 -4.94
CA ASN A 34 2.62 -11.02 -5.21
C ASN A 34 3.19 -11.72 -6.46
N GLY A 35 2.68 -12.92 -6.75
CA GLY A 35 2.84 -13.60 -8.02
C GLY A 35 2.33 -12.78 -9.21
N PRO A 36 2.58 -13.21 -10.46
CA PRO A 36 2.26 -12.40 -11.63
C PRO A 36 0.76 -12.14 -11.74
N ASN A 37 0.42 -10.92 -12.15
CA ASN A 37 -0.87 -10.68 -12.76
C ASN A 37 -0.91 -11.43 -14.11
N SER A 38 -2.06 -11.98 -14.51
CA SER A 38 -2.24 -12.80 -15.74
C SER A 38 -1.34 -14.04 -15.87
N TRP A 39 -1.37 -14.72 -17.03
CA TRP A 39 -0.62 -15.96 -17.31
C TRP A 39 0.80 -15.63 -17.78
N ARG A 40 1.63 -15.17 -16.84
CA ARG A 40 3.07 -14.95 -17.06
C ARG A 40 3.85 -16.09 -16.42
N TRP A 41 5.07 -16.31 -16.91
CA TRP A 41 5.94 -17.32 -16.35
C TRP A 41 6.23 -17.05 -14.86
N ASN A 42 6.03 -18.08 -14.03
CA ASN A 42 6.21 -18.05 -12.59
C ASN A 42 6.98 -19.30 -12.11
N GLY A 43 7.87 -19.86 -12.95
CA GLY A 43 8.61 -21.07 -12.60
C GLY A 43 7.76 -22.34 -12.53
N GLU A 44 6.73 -22.45 -13.38
CA GLU A 44 5.78 -23.58 -13.43
C GLU A 44 4.91 -23.76 -12.18
N MET A 45 4.96 -22.81 -11.25
CA MET A 45 4.21 -22.88 -10.01
C MET A 45 2.71 -22.74 -10.26
N LYS A 46 1.90 -23.44 -9.47
CA LYS A 46 0.44 -23.35 -9.56
C LYS A 46 -0.03 -21.97 -9.09
N GLY A 47 -1.02 -21.42 -9.80
CA GLY A 47 -1.69 -20.18 -9.42
C GLY A 47 -0.93 -18.92 -9.84
N ARG A 48 -1.49 -17.77 -9.48
CA ARG A 48 -1.05 -16.42 -9.88
C ARG A 48 -1.64 -15.40 -8.90
N LYS A 49 -1.47 -14.10 -9.16
CA LYS A 49 -2.08 -13.04 -8.34
C LYS A 49 -3.55 -13.34 -8.01
N GLY A 50 -3.91 -13.21 -6.74
CA GLY A 50 -5.24 -13.53 -6.21
C GLY A 50 -5.47 -15.01 -5.87
N SER A 51 -4.40 -15.81 -5.78
CA SER A 51 -4.48 -17.19 -5.33
C SER A 51 -3.68 -17.46 -4.05
N VAL A 52 -4.20 -18.50 -3.38
CA VAL A 52 -3.63 -19.33 -2.32
C VAL A 52 -2.36 -20.11 -2.59
N ASP A 53 -1.91 -20.16 -3.83
CA ASP A 53 -0.97 -21.18 -4.34
C ASP A 53 0.44 -20.60 -4.46
N GLU A 54 1.44 -21.44 -4.72
CA GLU A 54 2.85 -21.05 -4.68
C GLU A 54 3.15 -19.97 -5.73
N GLY A 55 2.57 -20.08 -6.92
CA GLY A 55 2.69 -19.08 -7.98
C GLY A 55 1.94 -17.76 -7.68
N GLY A 56 1.09 -17.73 -6.65
CA GLY A 56 0.41 -16.53 -6.17
C GLY A 56 1.15 -15.82 -5.03
N VAL A 57 1.85 -16.56 -4.18
CA VAL A 57 2.47 -16.03 -2.94
C VAL A 57 3.99 -16.06 -2.91
N ARG A 58 4.66 -16.90 -3.71
CA ARG A 58 6.12 -16.94 -3.78
C ARG A 58 6.62 -15.86 -4.74
N SER A 59 7.45 -14.98 -4.21
CA SER A 59 8.02 -13.83 -4.91
C SER A 59 9.54 -13.84 -4.84
N PRO A 60 10.24 -13.22 -5.81
CA PRO A 60 11.66 -12.91 -5.66
C PRO A 60 11.89 -12.00 -4.44
N LEU A 61 12.91 -12.30 -3.65
CA LEU A 61 13.41 -11.46 -2.56
C LEU A 61 14.94 -11.47 -2.60
N PHE A 62 15.54 -10.29 -2.80
CA PHE A 62 16.98 -10.10 -2.71
C PHE A 62 17.29 -9.06 -1.64
N VAL A 63 18.29 -9.34 -0.81
CA VAL A 63 18.80 -8.40 0.18
C VAL A 63 20.30 -8.21 -0.07
N ARG A 64 20.73 -6.96 -0.24
CA ARG A 64 22.13 -6.59 -0.46
C ARG A 64 22.58 -5.60 0.60
N TRP A 65 23.66 -5.90 1.29
CA TRP A 65 24.37 -4.98 2.18
C TRP A 65 25.86 -5.35 2.19
N PRO A 66 26.68 -4.79 1.27
CA PRO A 66 28.03 -5.28 1.01
C PRO A 66 28.95 -5.31 2.22
N LYS A 67 28.82 -4.33 3.12
CA LYS A 67 29.60 -4.24 4.35
C LYS A 67 29.42 -5.44 5.30
N ARG A 68 28.29 -6.16 5.22
CA ARG A 68 27.91 -7.18 6.23
C ARG A 68 27.42 -8.50 5.65
N ILE A 69 26.80 -8.50 4.48
CA ILE A 69 26.23 -9.70 3.83
C ILE A 69 27.15 -10.15 2.71
N SER A 70 27.64 -11.39 2.81
CA SER A 70 28.49 -11.98 1.77
C SER A 70 27.75 -12.10 0.43
N PRO A 71 28.39 -11.75 -0.70
CA PRO A 71 27.77 -11.87 -2.02
C PRO A 71 27.46 -13.33 -2.35
N GLY A 72 26.36 -13.57 -3.07
CA GLY A 72 25.95 -14.91 -3.52
C GLY A 72 25.36 -15.81 -2.43
N ARG A 73 25.21 -15.33 -1.19
CA ARG A 73 24.58 -16.09 -0.11
C ARG A 73 23.13 -16.41 -0.44
N MET A 74 22.76 -17.69 -0.25
CA MET A 74 21.39 -18.18 -0.36
C MET A 74 20.83 -18.47 1.03
N VAL A 75 19.65 -17.94 1.32
CA VAL A 75 18.88 -18.29 2.53
C VAL A 75 17.85 -19.33 2.13
N GLU A 76 18.10 -20.59 2.50
CA GLU A 76 17.23 -21.73 2.18
C GLU A 76 16.01 -21.91 3.09
N PRO A 77 16.06 -21.55 4.40
CA PRO A 77 14.88 -21.58 5.25
C PRO A 77 13.76 -20.69 4.70
N ILE A 78 12.53 -21.16 4.84
CA ILE A 78 11.36 -20.46 4.34
C ILE A 78 11.17 -19.13 5.09
N ALA A 79 10.93 -18.07 4.31
CA ALA A 79 10.73 -16.71 4.78
C ALA A 79 9.51 -16.07 4.11
N SER A 80 9.01 -15.00 4.72
CA SER A 80 7.89 -14.21 4.21
C SER A 80 8.17 -12.71 4.37
N HIS A 81 7.43 -11.88 3.64
CA HIS A 81 7.49 -10.43 3.73
C HIS A 81 7.30 -9.89 5.16
N ILE A 82 6.56 -10.60 6.02
CA ILE A 82 6.39 -10.23 7.45
C ILE A 82 7.72 -10.24 8.22
N ASP A 83 8.72 -10.99 7.75
CA ASP A 83 10.05 -11.06 8.36
C ASP A 83 10.90 -9.83 8.05
N LEU A 84 10.55 -9.04 7.02
CA LEU A 84 11.36 -7.88 6.62
C LEU A 84 11.39 -6.79 7.69
N LEU A 85 10.26 -6.51 8.36
CA LEU A 85 10.21 -5.50 9.41
C LEU A 85 11.15 -5.83 10.58
N PRO A 86 11.03 -7.00 11.28
CA PRO A 86 11.95 -7.34 12.36
C PRO A 86 13.39 -7.46 11.88
N THR A 87 13.62 -7.96 10.66
CA THR A 87 14.97 -8.04 10.07
C THR A 87 15.60 -6.66 9.92
N LEU A 88 14.88 -5.67 9.37
CA LEU A 88 15.42 -4.34 9.16
C LEU A 88 15.58 -3.57 10.47
N VAL A 89 14.68 -3.75 11.43
CA VAL A 89 14.81 -3.20 12.79
C VAL A 89 16.12 -3.70 13.43
N ASP A 90 16.36 -5.01 13.34
CA ASP A 90 17.53 -5.66 13.93
C ASP A 90 18.85 -5.35 13.17
N LEU A 91 18.82 -5.26 11.82
CA LEU A 91 20.00 -4.86 11.04
C LEU A 91 20.39 -3.38 11.25
N CYS A 92 19.41 -2.52 11.55
CA CYS A 92 19.60 -1.09 11.79
C CYS A 92 19.74 -0.73 13.28
N ASP A 93 19.77 -1.72 14.17
CA ASP A 93 19.86 -1.53 15.63
C ASP A 93 18.79 -0.55 16.18
N ILE A 94 17.56 -0.63 15.66
CA ILE A 94 16.44 0.24 16.07
C ILE A 94 15.78 -0.32 17.33
N ASP A 95 15.76 0.48 18.39
CA ASP A 95 15.00 0.16 19.61
C ASP A 95 13.53 0.54 19.45
N VAL A 96 12.70 -0.46 19.15
CA VAL A 96 11.25 -0.28 19.02
C VAL A 96 10.52 -0.06 20.34
N SER A 97 11.16 -0.33 21.50
CA SER A 97 10.54 -0.08 22.81
C SER A 97 10.33 1.40 23.08
N ASN A 98 11.14 2.26 22.45
CA ASN A 98 11.00 3.72 22.52
C ASN A 98 10.03 4.29 21.46
N SER A 99 9.32 3.44 20.72
CA SER A 99 8.37 3.90 19.72
C SER A 99 7.22 4.67 20.40
N PRO A 100 6.89 5.90 19.95
CA PRO A 100 5.78 6.69 20.50
C PRO A 100 4.42 6.02 20.28
N ARG A 101 4.35 5.09 19.32
CA ARG A 101 3.23 4.15 19.17
C ARG A 101 3.68 2.84 19.79
N GLN A 102 3.01 2.37 20.84
CA GLN A 102 3.29 1.06 21.43
C GLN A 102 3.38 0.02 20.29
N PRO A 103 4.52 -0.66 20.10
CA PRO A 103 4.69 -1.57 18.99
C PRO A 103 3.70 -2.73 19.15
N LYS A 104 2.98 -3.04 18.07
CA LYS A 104 2.22 -4.29 18.01
C LYS A 104 3.21 -5.47 18.04
N PRO A 105 2.77 -6.66 18.50
CA PRO A 105 3.51 -7.89 18.28
C PRO A 105 3.86 -8.05 16.79
N MET A 106 5.06 -8.53 16.51
CA MET A 106 5.50 -8.82 15.14
C MET A 106 5.28 -10.30 14.85
N ASP A 107 4.58 -10.60 13.74
CA ASP A 107 4.37 -11.99 13.29
C ASP A 107 5.64 -12.60 12.65
N GLY A 108 6.50 -11.73 12.11
CA GLY A 108 7.75 -12.13 11.48
C GLY A 108 8.87 -12.37 12.48
N VAL A 109 9.95 -12.99 12.00
CA VAL A 109 11.20 -13.18 12.76
C VAL A 109 12.36 -12.54 12.01
N SER A 110 13.35 -12.04 12.73
CA SER A 110 14.54 -11.47 12.09
C SER A 110 15.33 -12.55 11.35
N LEU A 111 15.60 -12.31 10.06
CA LEU A 111 16.47 -13.14 9.22
C LEU A 111 17.95 -12.73 9.34
N LYS A 112 18.29 -11.74 10.18
CA LYS A 112 19.68 -11.26 10.39
C LYS A 112 20.69 -12.40 10.55
N PRO A 113 20.52 -13.39 11.46
CA PRO A 113 21.52 -14.44 11.61
C PRO A 113 21.72 -15.25 10.32
N LEU A 114 20.64 -15.54 9.58
CA LEU A 114 20.72 -16.25 8.30
C LEU A 114 21.41 -15.40 7.22
N LEU A 115 21.12 -14.10 7.17
CA LEU A 115 21.72 -13.15 6.22
C LEU A 115 23.21 -12.93 6.50
N LEU A 116 23.62 -12.93 7.77
CA LEU A 116 25.01 -12.78 8.19
C LEU A 116 25.78 -14.11 8.16
N GLY A 117 25.08 -15.23 7.98
CA GLY A 117 25.69 -16.56 7.91
C GLY A 117 26.13 -17.11 9.26
N GLU A 118 25.44 -16.69 10.32
CA GLU A 118 25.64 -17.21 11.66
C GLU A 118 25.09 -18.65 11.74
N ASP A 119 25.79 -19.50 12.49
CA ASP A 119 25.31 -20.85 12.79
C ASP A 119 24.24 -20.76 13.87
N VAL A 120 22.97 -20.91 13.46
CA VAL A 120 21.81 -20.79 14.35
C VAL A 120 20.87 -21.97 14.20
N ASN A 121 20.32 -22.42 15.33
CA ASN A 121 19.23 -23.38 15.32
C ASN A 121 17.94 -22.71 14.86
N TRP A 122 17.69 -22.73 13.54
CA TRP A 122 16.53 -22.10 12.94
C TRP A 122 15.25 -22.93 13.20
N PRO A 123 14.21 -22.37 13.82
CA PRO A 123 13.03 -23.14 14.20
C PRO A 123 12.18 -23.55 12.98
N ASP A 124 11.53 -24.71 13.07
CA ASP A 124 10.43 -25.03 12.15
C ASP A 124 9.30 -24.02 12.34
N ARG A 125 8.73 -23.56 11.24
CA ARG A 125 7.66 -22.56 11.25
C ARG A 125 6.69 -22.76 10.11
N ALA A 126 5.54 -22.14 10.25
CA ALA A 126 4.52 -22.06 9.22
C ALA A 126 4.30 -20.61 8.79
N ILE A 127 4.10 -20.41 7.50
CA ILE A 127 3.64 -19.17 6.90
C ILE A 127 2.19 -19.39 6.48
N PHE A 128 1.32 -18.47 6.89
CA PHE A 128 -0.09 -18.51 6.57
C PHE A 128 -0.39 -17.47 5.48
N SER A 129 -1.31 -17.79 4.58
CA SER A 129 -1.74 -16.87 3.52
C SER A 129 -3.23 -16.90 3.34
N THR A 130 -3.83 -15.74 3.11
CA THR A 130 -5.27 -15.58 2.87
C THR A 130 -5.55 -14.65 1.69
N TRP A 131 -6.58 -14.97 0.92
CA TRP A 131 -7.11 -14.10 -0.14
C TRP A 131 -8.61 -14.34 -0.30
N GLY A 132 -9.44 -13.34 0.03
CA GLY A 132 -10.88 -13.52 0.15
C GLY A 132 -11.20 -14.64 1.13
N ASN A 133 -11.95 -15.65 0.70
CA ASN A 133 -12.30 -16.81 1.53
C ASN A 133 -11.31 -17.97 1.45
N LYS A 134 -10.14 -17.79 0.81
CA LYS A 134 -9.13 -18.85 0.63
C LYS A 134 -8.04 -18.71 1.69
N TYR A 135 -7.55 -19.85 2.18
CA TYR A 135 -6.55 -19.94 3.25
C TYR A 135 -5.58 -21.08 2.96
N SER A 136 -4.29 -20.86 3.21
CA SER A 136 -3.27 -21.90 3.13
C SER A 136 -2.22 -21.76 4.22
N ILE A 137 -1.58 -22.88 4.52
CA ILE A 137 -0.41 -23.01 5.39
C ILE A 137 0.76 -23.56 4.59
N ARG A 138 1.96 -23.03 4.80
CA ARG A 138 3.21 -23.44 4.17
C ARG A 138 4.29 -23.62 5.25
N THR A 139 4.79 -24.84 5.44
CA THR A 139 5.99 -25.13 6.28
C THR A 139 7.25 -25.07 5.43
N GLN A 140 8.42 -25.56 5.87
CA GLN A 140 9.59 -25.71 4.98
C GLN A 140 9.29 -26.66 3.80
N ARG A 141 8.62 -27.79 4.07
CA ARG A 141 8.42 -28.86 3.08
C ARG A 141 7.02 -28.91 2.50
N TYR A 142 5.98 -28.63 3.28
CA TYR A 142 4.60 -28.88 2.84
C TYR A 142 3.80 -27.61 2.66
N ARG A 143 2.83 -27.65 1.75
CA ARG A 143 1.74 -26.68 1.63
C ARG A 143 0.40 -27.40 1.78
N ALA A 144 -0.52 -26.84 2.54
CA ALA A 144 -1.89 -27.34 2.60
C ALA A 144 -2.94 -26.22 2.51
N ASP A 145 -4.09 -26.56 1.95
CA ASP A 145 -5.35 -25.81 2.07
C ASP A 145 -6.48 -26.78 2.43
N ALA A 146 -7.73 -26.30 2.42
CA ALA A 146 -8.89 -27.10 2.81
C ALA A 146 -9.05 -28.42 2.03
N ALA A 147 -8.54 -28.52 0.80
CA ALA A 147 -8.74 -29.66 -0.08
C ALA A 147 -7.43 -30.37 -0.49
N THR A 148 -6.29 -29.71 -0.34
CA THR A 148 -5.04 -30.16 -0.93
C THR A 148 -3.87 -30.14 0.03
N LEU A 149 -2.92 -31.05 -0.20
CA LEU A 149 -1.62 -31.15 0.46
C LEU A 149 -0.55 -31.42 -0.60
N PHE A 150 0.52 -30.64 -0.64
CA PHE A 150 1.62 -30.79 -1.60
C PHE A 150 2.96 -30.82 -0.88
N ASP A 151 3.90 -31.64 -1.37
CA ASP A 151 5.31 -31.59 -1.01
C ASP A 151 6.02 -30.58 -1.92
N MET A 152 6.36 -29.42 -1.38
CA MET A 152 6.89 -28.29 -2.14
C MET A 152 8.37 -28.41 -2.48
N GLN A 153 9.08 -29.39 -1.91
CA GLN A 153 10.46 -29.68 -2.29
C GLN A 153 10.51 -30.57 -3.55
N SER A 154 9.65 -31.59 -3.62
CA SER A 154 9.58 -32.48 -4.78
C SER A 154 8.60 -32.03 -5.87
N ASP A 155 7.57 -31.26 -5.50
CA ASP A 155 6.48 -30.84 -6.38
C ASP A 155 6.15 -29.33 -6.20
N PRO A 156 7.08 -28.43 -6.59
CA PRO A 156 6.83 -26.99 -6.53
C PRO A 156 5.70 -26.52 -7.46
N ALA A 157 5.34 -27.33 -8.46
CA ALA A 157 4.24 -27.09 -9.38
C ALA A 157 2.86 -27.50 -8.82
N GLN A 158 2.81 -28.14 -7.65
CA GLN A 158 1.57 -28.60 -7.00
C GLN A 158 0.71 -29.51 -7.91
N ARG A 159 1.34 -30.48 -8.55
CA ARG A 159 0.71 -31.46 -9.47
C ARG A 159 0.13 -32.66 -8.73
N GLU A 160 0.73 -33.10 -7.64
CA GLU A 160 0.33 -34.32 -6.93
C GLU A 160 -0.29 -34.00 -5.57
N ASN A 161 -1.61 -34.12 -5.47
CA ASN A 161 -2.30 -33.93 -4.19
C ASN A 161 -2.12 -35.15 -3.27
N LEU A 162 -1.43 -34.93 -2.16
CA LEU A 162 -1.12 -35.94 -1.14
C LEU A 162 -2.19 -36.04 -0.04
N ALA A 163 -3.25 -35.23 -0.05
CA ALA A 163 -4.22 -35.17 1.06
C ALA A 163 -4.82 -36.54 1.42
N GLN A 164 -5.17 -37.35 0.41
CA GLN A 164 -5.69 -38.71 0.63
C GLN A 164 -4.60 -39.72 1.01
N ARG A 165 -3.36 -39.50 0.55
CA ARG A 165 -2.21 -40.37 0.83
C ARG A 165 -1.59 -40.12 2.21
N GLN A 166 -1.72 -38.89 2.74
CA GLN A 166 -1.19 -38.45 4.02
C GLN A 166 -2.25 -37.68 4.82
N PRO A 167 -3.39 -38.31 5.17
CA PRO A 167 -4.53 -37.63 5.79
C PRO A 167 -4.21 -37.08 7.18
N ASP A 168 -3.35 -37.74 7.95
CA ASP A 168 -2.99 -37.29 9.29
C ASP A 168 -2.17 -35.99 9.26
N LEU A 169 -1.21 -35.90 8.33
CA LEU A 169 -0.43 -34.69 8.09
C LEU A 169 -1.34 -33.56 7.60
N HIS A 170 -2.25 -33.84 6.67
CA HIS A 170 -3.20 -32.85 6.18
C HIS A 170 -4.07 -32.29 7.31
N ARG A 171 -4.62 -33.17 8.17
CA ARG A 171 -5.39 -32.75 9.35
C ARG A 171 -4.56 -31.92 10.33
N ALA A 172 -3.32 -32.31 10.60
CA ALA A 172 -2.44 -31.57 11.52
C ALA A 172 -2.14 -30.15 11.00
N LEU A 173 -1.86 -30.00 9.71
CA LEU A 173 -1.63 -28.69 9.10
C LEU A 173 -2.90 -27.84 9.08
N LEU A 174 -4.06 -28.45 8.82
CA LEU A 174 -5.35 -27.75 8.88
C LEU A 174 -5.73 -27.31 10.30
N ALA A 175 -5.37 -28.08 11.32
CA ALA A 175 -5.55 -27.66 12.71
C ALA A 175 -4.76 -26.36 12.99
N ARG A 176 -3.46 -26.34 12.66
CA ARG A 176 -2.60 -25.14 12.77
C ARG A 176 -3.17 -23.94 11.99
N LEU A 177 -3.64 -24.17 10.77
CA LEU A 177 -4.26 -23.12 9.94
C LEU A 177 -5.53 -22.56 10.60
N ASN A 178 -6.36 -23.42 11.18
CA ASN A 178 -7.60 -23.00 11.83
C ASN A 178 -7.33 -22.26 13.15
N ASP A 179 -6.31 -22.64 13.90
CA ASP A 179 -5.92 -21.92 15.11
C ASP A 179 -5.43 -20.51 14.78
N TRP A 180 -4.57 -20.38 13.77
CA TRP A 180 -4.17 -19.06 13.25
C TRP A 180 -5.38 -18.23 12.76
N ARG A 181 -6.35 -18.85 12.07
CA ARG A 181 -7.57 -18.14 11.63
C ARG A 181 -8.39 -17.61 12.80
N LYS A 182 -8.49 -18.36 13.91
CA LYS A 182 -9.21 -17.91 15.11
C LYS A 182 -8.48 -16.76 15.79
N GLU A 183 -7.14 -16.84 15.87
CA GLU A 183 -6.29 -15.78 16.40
C GLU A 183 -6.49 -14.48 15.60
N MET A 184 -6.36 -14.53 14.27
CA MET A 184 -6.54 -13.36 13.41
C MET A 184 -7.98 -12.83 13.40
N ALA A 185 -8.99 -13.70 13.56
CA ALA A 185 -10.38 -13.27 13.65
C ALA A 185 -10.70 -12.54 14.97
N ALA A 186 -9.92 -12.79 16.02
CA ALA A 186 -10.05 -12.07 17.29
C ALA A 186 -9.52 -10.63 17.18
N ASP A 187 -8.49 -10.40 16.35
CA ASP A 187 -7.97 -9.07 16.03
C ASP A 187 -8.79 -8.45 14.88
N LYS A 188 -9.87 -7.75 15.22
CA LYS A 188 -10.58 -6.94 14.21
C LYS A 188 -9.63 -5.85 13.73
N PRO A 189 -9.30 -5.77 12.43
CA PRO A 189 -8.48 -4.67 11.94
C PRO A 189 -9.15 -3.37 12.34
N GLY A 190 -8.46 -2.61 13.19
CA GLY A 190 -8.97 -1.35 13.70
C GLY A 190 -9.25 -0.39 12.55
N ASP A 191 -10.35 0.33 12.68
CA ASP A 191 -10.66 1.44 11.78
C ASP A 191 -9.53 2.49 11.87
N ARG A 192 -8.88 2.78 10.74
CA ARG A 192 -7.62 3.53 10.67
C ARG A 192 -7.82 4.85 9.92
N ALA A 193 -7.88 5.93 10.69
CA ALA A 193 -7.87 7.28 10.16
C ALA A 193 -6.54 7.66 9.48
N TYR A 194 -6.60 8.61 8.55
CA TYR A 194 -5.42 9.20 7.91
C TYR A 194 -4.64 10.07 8.91
N PRO A 195 -3.35 9.79 9.15
CA PRO A 195 -2.55 10.63 10.04
C PRO A 195 -2.23 11.98 9.36
N VAL A 196 -2.63 13.07 10.02
CA VAL A 196 -2.38 14.45 9.58
C VAL A 196 -1.42 15.14 10.54
N GLY A 197 -0.45 15.87 10.00
CA GLY A 197 0.44 16.68 10.81
C GLY A 197 1.53 15.89 11.53
N HIS A 198 2.09 14.85 10.89
CA HIS A 198 3.23 14.13 11.45
C HIS A 198 4.40 15.10 11.75
N PRO A 199 5.07 15.04 12.91
CA PRO A 199 6.14 16.00 13.27
C PRO A 199 7.25 16.11 12.21
N ALA A 200 7.69 14.98 11.66
CA ALA A 200 8.75 14.91 10.65
C ALA A 200 8.31 15.24 9.20
N ARG A 201 7.03 15.58 8.96
CA ARG A 201 6.55 15.90 7.61
C ARG A 201 5.68 17.15 7.63
N GLY A 202 6.11 18.19 6.92
CA GLY A 202 5.41 19.48 6.88
C GLY A 202 4.05 19.47 6.14
N PHE A 203 3.68 18.38 5.47
CA PHE A 203 2.40 18.29 4.76
C PHE A 203 1.83 16.86 4.73
N THR A 204 0.51 16.77 4.64
CA THR A 204 -0.26 15.56 4.38
C THR A 204 -1.10 15.75 3.12
N VAL A 205 -1.16 14.72 2.27
CA VAL A 205 -2.04 14.67 1.10
C VAL A 205 -3.17 13.70 1.41
N LEU A 206 -4.40 14.15 1.17
CA LEU A 206 -5.63 13.37 1.26
C LEU A 206 -6.15 13.19 -0.16
N PRO A 207 -5.79 12.08 -0.85
CA PRO A 207 -6.18 11.89 -2.23
C PRO A 207 -7.65 11.48 -2.34
N ALA A 208 -8.28 11.80 -3.46
CA ALA A 208 -9.69 11.50 -3.68
C ALA A 208 -9.99 9.99 -3.66
N GLN A 209 -9.07 9.14 -4.13
CA GLN A 209 -9.22 7.69 -4.09
C GLN A 209 -9.40 7.10 -2.67
N ASP A 210 -9.02 7.87 -1.66
CA ASP A 210 -8.97 7.52 -0.24
C ASP A 210 -10.12 8.17 0.55
N SER A 211 -11.02 8.91 -0.12
CA SER A 211 -12.18 9.57 0.48
C SER A 211 -13.43 8.71 0.44
N GLU A 212 -14.34 8.97 1.37
CA GLU A 212 -15.76 8.65 1.21
C GLU A 212 -16.50 9.86 0.62
N PHE A 213 -17.68 9.64 0.07
CA PHE A 213 -18.50 10.72 -0.45
C PHE A 213 -19.99 10.36 -0.42
N GLN A 214 -20.83 11.38 -0.34
CA GLN A 214 -22.28 11.27 -0.38
C GLN A 214 -22.87 12.31 -1.31
N GLY A 215 -24.09 12.05 -1.79
CA GLY A 215 -24.84 12.94 -2.67
C GLY A 215 -24.79 12.52 -4.14
N LYS A 216 -25.66 13.15 -4.94
CA LYS A 216 -25.92 12.73 -6.31
C LYS A 216 -24.78 13.16 -7.24
N GLY A 217 -24.45 12.28 -8.20
CA GLY A 217 -23.52 12.56 -9.29
C GLY A 217 -22.05 12.23 -9.02
N LEU A 218 -21.60 12.39 -7.76
CA LEU A 218 -20.23 12.09 -7.35
C LEU A 218 -19.89 10.63 -7.64
N ARG A 219 -18.74 10.44 -8.28
CA ARG A 219 -18.18 9.14 -8.60
C ARG A 219 -16.68 9.25 -8.85
N PHE A 220 -15.98 8.14 -8.74
CA PHE A 220 -14.63 8.04 -9.26
C PHE A 220 -14.62 8.08 -10.80
N SER A 221 -13.58 8.70 -11.36
CA SER A 221 -13.36 8.78 -12.81
C SER A 221 -13.13 7.43 -13.49
N ALA A 222 -12.72 6.42 -12.72
CA ALA A 222 -12.61 5.04 -13.17
C ALA A 222 -12.98 4.07 -12.04
N GLY A 223 -13.32 2.84 -12.40
CA GLY A 223 -13.61 1.76 -11.45
C GLY A 223 -12.40 1.37 -10.60
N PRO A 224 -11.21 1.16 -11.19
CA PRO A 224 -9.99 0.97 -10.41
C PRO A 224 -9.62 2.24 -9.64
N PRO A 225 -9.16 2.16 -8.38
CA PRO A 225 -8.83 3.34 -7.58
C PRO A 225 -7.53 4.03 -8.06
N ASN A 226 -6.67 3.32 -8.78
CA ASN A 226 -5.36 3.79 -9.19
C ASN A 226 -5.44 5.00 -10.13
N ALA A 227 -4.95 6.15 -9.64
CA ALA A 227 -4.95 7.44 -10.34
C ALA A 227 -6.34 8.05 -10.55
N SER A 228 -7.37 7.55 -9.86
CA SER A 228 -8.73 8.10 -9.96
C SER A 228 -8.87 9.44 -9.23
N TRP A 229 -9.75 10.28 -9.75
CA TRP A 229 -10.22 11.51 -9.13
C TRP A 229 -11.74 11.43 -8.97
N LEU A 230 -12.29 12.29 -8.13
CA LEU A 230 -13.74 12.46 -8.06
C LEU A 230 -14.19 13.37 -9.18
N THR A 231 -15.29 13.03 -9.83
CA THR A 231 -15.93 13.79 -10.90
C THR A 231 -17.44 13.71 -10.76
N GLY A 232 -18.17 14.48 -11.57
CA GLY A 232 -19.63 14.45 -11.57
C GLY A 232 -20.27 15.12 -10.37
N TRP A 233 -19.58 16.06 -9.71
CA TRP A 233 -20.14 16.83 -8.60
C TRP A 233 -21.26 17.76 -9.08
N THR A 234 -22.50 17.27 -9.15
CA THR A 234 -23.64 17.99 -9.74
C THR A 234 -24.71 18.43 -8.73
N ALA A 235 -24.56 18.08 -7.45
CA ALA A 235 -25.50 18.44 -6.40
C ALA A 235 -24.82 19.27 -5.30
N ALA A 236 -25.52 20.31 -4.82
CA ALA A 236 -24.99 21.23 -3.81
C ALA A 236 -24.94 20.63 -2.40
N ASP A 237 -25.71 19.57 -2.14
CA ASP A 237 -25.71 18.80 -0.89
C ASP A 237 -24.68 17.66 -0.90
N ALA A 238 -24.06 17.38 -2.05
CA ALA A 238 -23.01 16.39 -2.15
C ALA A 238 -21.73 16.85 -1.45
N HIS A 239 -21.04 15.90 -0.81
CA HIS A 239 -19.82 16.16 -0.05
C HIS A 239 -18.86 14.99 -0.13
N VAL A 240 -17.60 15.28 0.16
CA VAL A 240 -16.49 14.33 0.18
C VAL A 240 -15.82 14.43 1.52
N ASP A 241 -15.51 13.30 2.15
CA ASP A 241 -14.90 13.30 3.47
C ASP A 241 -13.72 12.32 3.58
N TRP A 242 -12.80 12.69 4.47
CA TRP A 242 -11.69 11.85 4.89
C TRP A 242 -11.73 11.74 6.41
N ASP A 243 -11.76 10.52 6.94
CA ASP A 243 -11.54 10.31 8.36
C ASP A 243 -10.05 10.50 8.70
N ILE A 244 -9.73 11.55 9.44
CA ILE A 244 -8.34 11.92 9.74
C ILE A 244 -8.07 12.00 11.25
N GLU A 245 -6.88 11.56 11.64
CA GLU A 245 -6.31 11.71 12.98
C GLU A 245 -5.23 12.80 12.92
N VAL A 246 -5.49 13.94 13.53
CA VAL A 246 -4.51 15.03 13.63
C VAL A 246 -3.54 14.72 14.77
N LEU A 247 -2.29 14.45 14.42
CA LEU A 247 -1.22 14.10 15.37
C LEU A 247 -0.60 15.35 16.03
N THR A 248 -0.54 16.47 15.30
CA THR A 248 -0.01 17.74 15.81
C THR A 248 -1.06 18.82 15.62
N ALA A 249 -1.59 19.38 16.70
CA ALA A 249 -2.48 20.54 16.63
C ALA A 249 -1.72 21.75 16.06
N GLY A 250 -2.39 22.58 15.25
CA GLY A 250 -1.69 23.66 14.56
C GLY A 250 -2.53 24.35 13.50
N ASP A 251 -1.97 25.39 12.90
CA ASP A 251 -2.52 26.03 11.71
C ASP A 251 -2.03 25.31 10.46
N TYR A 252 -2.96 25.03 9.55
CA TYR A 252 -2.67 24.34 8.30
C TYR A 252 -3.13 25.19 7.12
N THR A 253 -2.26 25.41 6.13
CA THR A 253 -2.73 25.88 4.83
C THR A 253 -3.44 24.74 4.12
N VAL A 254 -4.64 25.01 3.62
CA VAL A 254 -5.49 24.04 2.92
C VAL A 254 -5.48 24.36 1.43
N THR A 255 -5.08 23.39 0.61
CA THR A 255 -5.10 23.50 -0.86
C THR A 255 -5.91 22.35 -1.45
N VAL A 256 -6.82 22.65 -2.36
CA VAL A 256 -7.54 21.64 -3.15
C VAL A 256 -6.91 21.57 -4.55
N LYS A 257 -6.68 20.35 -5.05
CA LYS A 257 -6.34 20.16 -6.47
C LYS A 257 -7.60 19.86 -7.25
N TYR A 258 -7.94 20.76 -8.17
CA TYR A 258 -9.18 20.72 -8.94
C TYR A 258 -8.95 20.76 -10.45
N ALA A 259 -9.95 20.29 -11.20
CA ALA A 259 -10.14 20.59 -12.62
C ALA A 259 -11.62 20.91 -12.84
N CYS A 260 -11.93 21.86 -13.74
CA CYS A 260 -13.30 22.23 -14.05
C CYS A 260 -13.42 22.92 -15.41
N ALA A 261 -14.58 22.76 -16.05
CA ALA A 261 -14.96 23.48 -17.25
C ALA A 261 -15.26 24.96 -16.98
N ASP A 262 -15.36 25.77 -18.05
CA ASP A 262 -15.64 27.21 -17.99
C ASP A 262 -16.93 27.55 -17.24
N GLU A 263 -17.99 26.76 -17.44
CA GLU A 263 -19.28 26.97 -16.78
C GLU A 263 -19.25 26.77 -15.26
N ALA A 264 -18.26 26.05 -14.74
CA ALA A 264 -18.11 25.77 -13.32
C ALA A 264 -17.31 26.85 -12.56
N VAL A 265 -16.72 27.82 -13.27
CA VAL A 265 -16.03 28.97 -12.68
C VAL A 265 -16.98 29.75 -11.77
N GLY A 266 -16.50 30.20 -10.62
CA GLY A 266 -17.31 30.86 -9.59
C GLY A 266 -17.96 29.90 -8.60
N THR A 267 -17.77 28.58 -8.76
CA THR A 267 -18.07 27.60 -7.70
C THR A 267 -17.18 27.83 -6.49
N LYS A 268 -17.77 27.80 -5.31
CA LYS A 268 -17.10 27.90 -4.02
C LYS A 268 -16.84 26.51 -3.45
N LEU A 269 -15.58 26.22 -3.14
CA LEU A 269 -15.17 25.02 -2.40
C LEU A 269 -14.92 25.39 -0.94
N ALA A 270 -15.36 24.54 -0.01
CA ALA A 270 -15.11 24.72 1.41
C ALA A 270 -14.62 23.43 2.07
N VAL A 271 -13.59 23.54 2.91
CA VAL A 271 -13.10 22.45 3.75
C VAL A 271 -13.41 22.77 5.19
N THR A 272 -14.07 21.82 5.87
CA THR A 272 -14.60 21.98 7.22
C THR A 272 -14.10 20.87 8.14
N ARG A 273 -13.78 21.26 9.38
CA ARG A 273 -13.42 20.37 10.49
C ARG A 273 -14.12 20.87 11.75
N GLY A 274 -15.06 20.08 12.28
CA GLY A 274 -15.88 20.52 13.42
C GLY A 274 -16.61 21.83 13.09
N SER A 275 -16.42 22.85 13.91
CA SER A 275 -17.03 24.18 13.71
C SER A 275 -16.21 25.14 12.83
N ARG A 276 -15.01 24.74 12.38
CA ARG A 276 -14.10 25.59 11.62
C ARG A 276 -14.15 25.25 10.13
N SER A 277 -14.16 26.28 9.29
CA SER A 277 -14.22 26.12 7.83
C SER A 277 -13.35 27.15 7.13
N VAL A 278 -12.77 26.78 6.00
CA VAL A 278 -12.08 27.66 5.06
C VAL A 278 -12.63 27.43 3.67
N SER A 279 -12.70 28.49 2.86
CA SER A 279 -13.31 28.39 1.53
C SER A 279 -12.71 29.39 0.55
N ALA A 280 -12.78 29.04 -0.74
CA ALA A 280 -12.42 29.93 -1.84
C ALA A 280 -13.27 29.62 -3.08
N GLU A 281 -13.40 30.62 -3.94
CA GLU A 281 -14.07 30.46 -5.24
C GLU A 281 -13.05 30.13 -6.33
N ILE A 282 -13.42 29.22 -7.22
CA ILE A 282 -12.67 28.93 -8.45
C ILE A 282 -12.77 30.15 -9.36
N LYS A 283 -11.62 30.73 -9.72
CA LYS A 283 -11.55 31.95 -10.55
C LYS A 283 -11.26 31.67 -12.02
N GLU A 284 -10.61 30.55 -12.29
CA GLU A 284 -10.14 30.17 -13.63
C GLU A 284 -10.52 28.71 -13.87
N ALA A 285 -11.06 28.47 -15.06
CA ALA A 285 -11.29 27.13 -15.54
C ALA A 285 -9.97 26.41 -15.76
N PHE A 286 -9.99 25.09 -15.58
CA PHE A 286 -8.82 24.26 -15.82
C PHE A 286 -9.29 22.84 -16.13
N ASP A 287 -9.49 22.54 -17.40
CA ASP A 287 -9.92 21.21 -17.84
C ASP A 287 -9.00 20.65 -18.94
N PRO A 288 -7.79 20.21 -18.58
CA PRO A 288 -6.85 19.67 -19.56
C PRO A 288 -7.29 18.28 -20.05
N PRO A 289 -6.93 17.89 -21.28
CA PRO A 289 -7.12 16.51 -21.73
C PRO A 289 -6.30 15.53 -20.88
N LEU A 290 -6.69 14.26 -20.93
CA LEU A 290 -5.91 13.17 -20.35
C LEU A 290 -4.52 13.12 -20.97
N PHE A 291 -3.50 12.72 -20.19
CA PHE A 291 -2.18 12.47 -20.74
C PHE A 291 -2.26 11.38 -21.82
N PRO A 292 -1.53 11.54 -22.94
CA PRO A 292 -1.41 10.47 -23.91
C PRO A 292 -0.75 9.28 -23.23
N ALA A 293 -1.33 8.09 -23.36
CA ALA A 293 -0.72 6.88 -22.82
C ALA A 293 0.57 6.59 -23.61
N PRO A 294 1.77 6.61 -22.99
CA PRO A 294 3.01 6.23 -23.67
C PRO A 294 3.11 4.70 -23.88
N ASP A 295 2.00 3.99 -23.66
CA ASP A 295 1.96 2.54 -23.54
C ASP A 295 1.95 1.91 -24.94
N ARG A 296 2.80 0.89 -25.13
CA ARG A 296 2.80 0.09 -26.36
C ARG A 296 1.50 -0.70 -26.58
N VAL A 297 0.76 -0.93 -25.50
CA VAL A 297 -0.55 -1.59 -25.49
C VAL A 297 -1.57 -0.56 -25.02
N LYS A 298 -2.72 -0.50 -25.69
CA LYS A 298 -3.79 0.44 -25.33
C LYS A 298 -4.13 0.33 -23.85
N ARG A 299 -3.96 1.44 -23.13
CA ARG A 299 -4.33 1.58 -21.72
C ARG A 299 -5.83 1.40 -21.53
N ILE A 300 -6.23 0.67 -20.50
CA ILE A 300 -7.65 0.46 -20.15
C ILE A 300 -8.02 1.02 -18.77
N GLU A 301 -7.04 1.39 -17.96
CA GLU A 301 -7.20 1.91 -16.59
C GLU A 301 -6.09 2.92 -16.26
N SER A 302 -6.21 3.66 -15.15
CA SER A 302 -5.17 4.60 -14.68
C SER A 302 -4.76 5.66 -15.72
N TYR A 303 -5.76 6.23 -16.40
CA TYR A 303 -5.58 7.53 -17.05
C TYR A 303 -5.33 8.61 -15.98
N ASP A 304 -4.59 9.64 -16.34
CA ASP A 304 -4.28 10.76 -15.46
C ASP A 304 -4.27 12.06 -16.27
N LYS A 305 -4.40 13.20 -15.58
CA LYS A 305 -4.41 14.55 -16.15
C LYS A 305 -3.81 15.55 -15.15
N PRO A 306 -3.36 16.73 -15.58
CA PRO A 306 -2.97 17.75 -14.63
C PRO A 306 -4.18 18.30 -13.85
N PHE A 307 -3.94 18.82 -12.65
CA PHE A 307 -4.92 19.51 -11.80
C PHE A 307 -4.35 20.83 -11.30
N GLN A 308 -5.19 21.87 -11.23
CA GLN A 308 -4.82 23.19 -10.74
C GLN A 308 -4.94 23.27 -9.21
N ARG A 309 -4.14 24.13 -8.57
CA ARG A 309 -4.16 24.33 -7.12
C ARG A 309 -5.07 25.52 -6.74
N LEU A 310 -6.04 25.28 -5.86
CA LEU A 310 -6.84 26.31 -5.22
C LEU A 310 -6.50 26.38 -3.73
N SER A 311 -5.91 27.49 -3.28
CA SER A 311 -5.68 27.74 -1.86
C SER A 311 -6.97 28.21 -1.20
N LEU A 312 -7.46 27.47 -0.19
CA LEU A 312 -8.65 27.85 0.58
C LEU A 312 -8.34 28.75 1.78
N GLY A 313 -7.08 28.81 2.20
CA GLY A 313 -6.64 29.61 3.35
C GLY A 313 -6.07 28.77 4.48
N ARG A 314 -6.11 29.31 5.71
CA ARG A 314 -5.56 28.68 6.92
C ARG A 314 -6.67 28.14 7.79
N LEU A 315 -6.59 26.86 8.14
CA LEU A 315 -7.51 26.17 9.02
C LEU A 315 -6.75 25.67 10.25
N ARG A 316 -7.16 26.12 11.43
CA ARG A 316 -6.64 25.60 12.70
C ARG A 316 -7.23 24.22 12.97
N LEU A 317 -6.38 23.20 13.05
CA LEU A 317 -6.75 21.82 13.37
C LEU A 317 -6.33 21.49 14.80
N GLU A 318 -7.29 21.02 15.60
CA GLU A 318 -7.01 20.44 16.92
C GLU A 318 -6.59 18.97 16.78
N ALA A 319 -5.81 18.48 17.74
CA ALA A 319 -5.39 17.09 17.79
C ALA A 319 -6.60 16.15 17.99
N GLY A 320 -6.52 14.95 17.44
CA GLY A 320 -7.56 13.92 17.57
C GLY A 320 -8.21 13.51 16.25
N ARG A 321 -9.09 12.51 16.35
CA ARG A 321 -9.79 11.87 15.23
C ARG A 321 -11.15 12.51 14.97
N ALA A 322 -11.42 12.85 13.71
CA ALA A 322 -12.71 13.31 13.21
C ALA A 322 -12.67 13.29 11.67
N PRO A 323 -13.80 13.48 10.96
CA PRO A 323 -13.76 13.71 9.53
C PRO A 323 -13.23 15.12 9.18
N LEU A 324 -12.65 15.24 7.99
CA LEU A 324 -12.44 16.48 7.27
C LEU A 324 -13.37 16.46 6.06
N VAL A 325 -14.25 17.44 5.93
CA VAL A 325 -15.32 17.43 4.91
C VAL A 325 -15.09 18.53 3.88
N LEU A 326 -15.08 18.17 2.61
CA LEU A 326 -15.09 19.08 1.46
C LEU A 326 -16.51 19.20 0.90
N THR A 327 -16.98 20.42 0.74
CA THR A 327 -18.32 20.74 0.20
C THR A 327 -18.24 21.82 -0.89
N THR A 328 -19.37 22.03 -1.59
CA THR A 328 -19.56 23.08 -2.59
C THR A 328 -20.66 24.08 -2.15
N PRO A 329 -20.43 24.99 -1.19
CA PRO A 329 -21.47 25.89 -0.68
C PRO A 329 -22.18 26.75 -1.74
N LYS A 330 -21.55 26.94 -2.90
CA LYS A 330 -22.13 27.54 -4.10
C LYS A 330 -21.62 26.74 -5.29
N LEU A 331 -22.48 26.01 -5.96
CA LEU A 331 -22.17 25.30 -7.22
C LEU A 331 -22.58 26.18 -8.41
N ASN A 332 -21.71 26.30 -9.43
CA ASN A 332 -22.02 26.94 -10.70
C ASN A 332 -21.93 25.93 -11.85
N GLY A 333 -22.76 26.08 -12.88
CA GLY A 333 -22.82 25.16 -14.03
C GLY A 333 -23.49 23.81 -13.74
N GLU A 334 -23.61 22.97 -14.78
CA GLU A 334 -24.17 21.62 -14.68
C GLU A 334 -23.09 20.53 -14.74
N LEU A 335 -21.94 20.82 -15.36
CA LEU A 335 -20.77 19.96 -15.42
C LEU A 335 -19.95 20.07 -14.13
N GLY A 336 -19.80 18.94 -13.46
CA GLY A 336 -19.25 18.86 -12.12
C GLY A 336 -17.74 19.15 -12.05
N ILE A 337 -17.33 19.68 -10.91
CA ILE A 337 -15.92 19.88 -10.58
C ILE A 337 -15.26 18.54 -10.32
N GLU A 338 -14.00 18.44 -10.76
CA GLU A 338 -13.16 17.30 -10.51
C GLU A 338 -12.19 17.58 -9.36
N ILE A 339 -12.08 16.64 -8.42
CA ILE A 339 -11.21 16.76 -7.25
C ILE A 339 -10.20 15.62 -7.24
N ARG A 340 -8.91 15.97 -7.24
CA ARG A 340 -7.82 14.99 -7.15
C ARG A 340 -7.40 14.71 -5.71
N GLN A 341 -7.31 15.77 -4.89
CA GLN A 341 -6.82 15.68 -3.51
C GLN A 341 -7.04 16.98 -2.74
N VAL A 342 -7.00 16.87 -1.41
CA VAL A 342 -6.76 17.97 -0.47
C VAL A 342 -5.33 17.86 0.07
N GLU A 343 -4.59 18.96 0.13
CA GLU A 343 -3.28 19.06 0.75
C GLU A 343 -3.39 19.93 2.00
N LEU A 344 -2.95 19.38 3.13
CA LEU A 344 -2.84 20.08 4.41
C LEU A 344 -1.35 20.28 4.71
N ARG A 345 -0.88 21.52 4.73
CA ARG A 345 0.51 21.84 5.08
C ARG A 345 0.54 22.61 6.38
N ARG A 346 1.31 22.11 7.34
CA ARG A 346 1.46 22.74 8.65
C ARG A 346 2.19 24.08 8.45
N VAL A 347 1.64 25.12 9.04
CA VAL A 347 2.32 26.40 9.21
C VAL A 347 3.25 26.22 10.40
N GLU A 348 4.55 26.18 10.15
CA GLU A 348 5.53 26.16 11.23
C GLU A 348 5.45 27.48 12.02
N PRO A 349 5.58 27.44 13.36
CA PRO A 349 5.64 28.66 14.18
C PRO A 349 6.75 29.62 13.76
#